data_AF-A0A3C1IES6-F1
#
_entry.id   AF-A0A3C1IES6-F1
#
_cell.length_a   1.000
_cell.length_b   1.000
_cell.length_c   1.000
_cell.angle_alpha   90.00
_cell.angle_beta   90.00
_cell.angle_gamma   90.00
#
_symmetry.space_group_name_H-M   'P 1'
#
loop_
_entity.id
_entity.type
_entity.pdbx_description
1 polymer ?
#
loop_
_entity_poly.entity_id
_entity_poly.type
_entity_poly.pdbx_seq_one_letter_code
_entity_poly.pdbx_strand_id
1 'polypeptide(L)' 'MAFPKHADFVVIGAGIHGLSCAWRLAEKLTEAGENVEGRIVVLDKSGIAS' A
#
# COMPACT_ATOMS: atom_id res chain seq x y z
N MET A 1 9.49 -10.12 9.20
CA MET A 1 9.81 -9.17 8.12
C MET A 1 10.18 -7.85 8.78
N ALA A 2 11.28 -7.23 8.39
CA ALA A 2 11.58 -5.89 8.90
C ALA A 2 10.57 -4.90 8.30
N PHE A 3 9.96 -4.06 9.13
CA PHE A 3 9.18 -2.94 8.62
C PHE A 3 10.09 -2.06 7.74
N PRO A 4 9.58 -1.56 6.60
CA PRO A 4 10.33 -0.59 5.82
C PRO A 4 10.62 0.64 6.69
N LYS A 5 11.81 1.23 6.54
CA LYS A 5 12.20 2.43 7.28
C LYS A 5 11.42 3.68 6.83
N HIS A 6 10.87 3.63 5.62
CA HIS A 6 10.15 4.71 4.96
C HIS A 6 9.11 4.12 4.00
N ALA A 7 7.98 4.81 3.88
CA ALA A 7 6.96 4.55 2.86
C ALA A 7 6.37 5.88 2.44
N ASP A 8 6.17 6.10 1.14
CA ASP A 8 5.54 7.32 0.64
C ASP A 8 4.02 7.28 0.85
N PHE A 9 3.43 6.10 0.74
CA PHE A 9 2.02 5.87 0.90
C PHE A 9 1.76 4.67 1.81
N VAL A 10 0.87 4.86 2.78
CA VAL A 10 0.40 3.80 3.67
C VAL A 10 -1.12 3.68 3.53
N VAL A 11 -1.58 2.49 3.12
CA VAL A 11 -3.00 2.14 3.06
C VAL A 11 -3.33 1.24 4.24
N ILE A 12 -4.33 1.63 5.02
CA ILE A 12 -4.77 0.88 6.21
C ILE A 12 -6.00 0.05 5.86
N GLY A 13 -5.85 -1.28 5.98
CA GLY A 13 -6.82 -2.31 5.65
C GLY A 13 -6.52 -2.98 4.32
N ALA A 14 -6.32 -4.31 4.31
CA ALA A 14 -6.15 -5.12 3.10
C ALA A 14 -7.47 -5.75 2.61
N GLY A 15 -8.60 -5.11 2.91
CA GLY A 15 -9.90 -5.44 2.30
C GLY A 15 -10.01 -4.92 0.86
N ILE A 16 -11.14 -5.17 0.19
CA ILE A 16 -11.34 -4.82 -1.22
C ILE A 16 -11.08 -3.34 -1.52
N HIS A 17 -11.57 -2.42 -0.68
CA HIS A 17 -11.35 -0.99 -0.88
C HIS A 17 -9.88 -0.59 -0.73
N GLY A 18 -9.18 -1.16 0.25
CA GLY A 18 -7.77 -0.84 0.49
C GLY A 18 -6.88 -1.36 -0.63
N LEU A 19 -7.08 -2.60 -1.06
CA LEU A 19 -6.33 -3.17 -2.18
C LEU A 19 -6.66 -2.48 -3.50
N SER A 20 -7.93 -2.16 -3.78
CA SER A 20 -8.30 -1.39 -4.96
C SER A 20 -7.72 0.03 -4.95
N CYS A 21 -7.64 0.67 -3.78
CA CYS A 21 -6.99 1.97 -3.62
C CYS A 21 -5.49 1.88 -3.91
N ALA A 22 -4.78 0.92 -3.30
CA ALA A 22 -3.35 0.70 -3.52
C ALA A 22 -3.06 0.39 -5.00
N TRP A 23 -3.88 -0.44 -5.64
CA TRP A 23 -3.77 -0.76 -7.07
C TRP A 23 -3.95 0.47 -7.95
N ARG A 24 -5.05 1.22 -7.78
CA ARG A 24 -5.31 2.44 -8.58
C ARG A 24 -4.25 3.51 -8.36
N LEU A 25 -3.67 3.58 -7.16
CA LEU A 25 -2.55 4.48 -6.86
C LEU A 25 -1.28 4.06 -7.60
N ALA A 26 -0.93 2.77 -7.57
CA ALA A 26 0.20 2.21 -8.32
C ALA A 26 0.06 2.46 -9.83
N GLU A 27 -1.13 2.24 -10.39
CA GLU A 27 -1.41 2.54 -11.80
C GLU A 27 -1.16 4.01 -12.13
N LYS A 28 -1.71 4.94 -11.34
CA LYS A 28 -1.52 6.38 -11.56
C LYS A 28 -0.05 6.82 -11.50
N LEU A 29 0.72 6.30 -10.55
CA LEU A 29 2.16 6.60 -10.42
C LEU A 29 2.94 6.05 -11.62
N THR A 30 2.59 4.83 -12.06
CA THR A 30 3.19 4.22 -13.25
C THR A 30 2.87 5.02 -14.52
N GLU A 31 1.62 5.46 -14.68
CA GLU A 31 1.18 6.34 -15.77
C GLU A 31 1.91 7.69 -15.77
N ALA A 32 2.26 8.20 -14.60
CA ALA A 32 3.06 9.42 -14.42
C ALA A 32 4.57 9.20 -14.68
N GLY A 33 5.01 7.98 -14.99
CA GLY A 33 6.41 7.64 -15.22
C GLY A 33 7.23 7.45 -13.95
N GLU A 34 6.58 7.31 -12.79
CA GLU A 34 7.26 7.09 -11.52
C GLU A 34 7.49 5.60 -11.22
N ASN A 35 8.60 5.27 -10.54
CA ASN A 35 8.80 3.93 -9.99
C ASN A 35 7.89 3.72 -8.77
N VAL A 36 7.28 2.54 -8.62
CA VAL A 36 6.32 2.21 -7.53
C VAL A 36 6.91 1.24 -6.49
N GLU A 37 8.02 0.57 -6.80
CA GLU A 37 8.61 -0.46 -5.95
C GLU A 37 8.93 0.08 -4.55
N GLY A 38 8.36 -0.56 -3.52
CA GLY A 38 8.59 -0.20 -2.12
C GLY A 38 7.91 1.09 -1.63
N ARG A 39 7.14 1.80 -2.47
CA ARG A 39 6.54 3.10 -2.11
C ARG A 39 5.18 3.01 -1.45
N ILE A 40 4.41 1.96 -1.77
CA ILE A 40 3.06 1.74 -1.25
C ILE A 40 3.09 0.56 -0.29
N VAL A 41 2.76 0.82 0.97
CA VAL A 41 2.64 -0.22 2.01
C VAL A 41 1.16 -0.39 2.35
N VAL A 42 0.66 -1.61 2.25
CA VAL A 42 -0.68 -1.97 2.75
C VAL A 42 -0.52 -2.65 4.10
N LEU A 43 -1.10 -2.06 5.13
CA LEU A 43 -1.10 -2.59 6.49
C LEU A 43 -2.48 -3.16 6.78
N ASP A 44 -2.55 -4.39 7.30
CA ASP A 44 -3.80 -4.97 7.75
C ASP A 44 -3.64 -5.62 9.12
N LYS A 45 -4.73 -5.63 9.88
CA LYS A 45 -4.78 -6.36 11.15
C LYS A 45 -4.93 -7.84 10.87
N SER A 46 -4.25 -8.70 11.64
CA SER A 46 -4.38 -10.15 11.50
C SER A 46 -5.71 -10.69 12.04
N GLY A 47 -6.44 -9.93 12.85
CA GLY A 47 -7.63 -10.38 13.56
C GLY A 47 -8.39 -9.25 14.23
N ILE A 48 -9.40 -9.57 15.04
CA ILE A 48 -10.09 -8.59 15.89
C ILE A 48 -9.34 -8.52 17.22
N ALA A 49 -9.03 -7.31 17.69
CA ALA A 49 -8.25 -7.09 18.93
C ALA A 49 -6.86 -7.76 18.93
N SER A 50 -6.20 -7.79 17.76
CA SER A 50 -4.83 -8.28 17.56
C SER A 50 -3.90 -7.16 17.15
#